data_AF-A0A0P9R6I0-F1
#
_entry.id   AF-A0A0P9R6I0-F1
#
_cell.length_a   1.000
_cell.length_b   1.000
_cell.length_c   1.000
_cell.angle_alpha   90.00
_cell.angle_beta   90.00
_cell.angle_gamma   90.00
#
_symmetry.space_group_name_H-M   'P 1'
#
loop_
_entity.id
_entity.type
_entity.pdbx_description
1 polymer ?
#
loop_
_entity_poly.entity_id
_entity_poly.type
_entity_poly.pdbx_seq_one_letter_code
_entity_poly.pdbx_strand_id
1 'polypeptide(L)'
;MALECYTPPDFFDVRIELNFDVESHQALLFPLKRLIADLALFLAGRDSGVQRFSLHLEHVEGPETVVPVGLLSAERDASMLFELARGRLEQVLVASPVRAVRLLAQDLPDFVPAHRQLFDERVQQTLPWEQLRERLRARLGDESVNGLRAQADHRPECAWQPHSTSKPVLPAKACMRPGWLLREPQPLPLHATRIVAGPERIESGWWDGGDVRRDYYLVETSSGQRAWAYRSVGEQGELLLHGWFA
;
A
#
# COMPACT_ATOMS: atom_id res chain seq x y z
N MET A 1 -52.68 -26.02 -3.90
CA MET A 1 -51.56 -25.08 -4.09
C MET A 1 -50.43 -25.56 -3.20
N ALA A 2 -49.27 -25.90 -3.76
CA ALA A 2 -48.11 -26.25 -2.95
C ALA A 2 -47.61 -24.96 -2.28
N LEU A 3 -47.39 -25.00 -0.97
CA LEU A 3 -46.74 -23.90 -0.25
C LEU A 3 -45.32 -23.76 -0.79
N GLU A 4 -44.93 -22.54 -1.16
CA GLU A 4 -43.55 -22.24 -1.52
C GLU A 4 -42.65 -22.56 -0.32
N CYS A 5 -41.62 -23.37 -0.53
CA CYS A 5 -40.65 -23.69 0.51
C CYS A 5 -39.90 -22.40 0.88
N TYR A 6 -39.79 -22.11 2.18
CA TYR A 6 -39.03 -20.97 2.67
C TYR A 6 -37.55 -21.12 2.28
N THR A 7 -37.05 -20.18 1.47
CA THR A 7 -35.64 -20.07 1.10
C THR A 7 -34.99 -18.98 1.94
N PRO A 8 -34.02 -19.30 2.82
CA PRO A 8 -33.31 -18.29 3.59
C PRO A 8 -32.51 -17.36 2.64
N PRO A 9 -32.40 -16.06 2.94
CA PRO A 9 -31.71 -15.11 2.08
C PRO A 9 -30.26 -15.50 1.77
N ASP A 10 -29.81 -15.21 0.55
CA ASP A 10 -28.43 -15.45 0.08
C ASP A 10 -27.47 -14.28 0.36
N PHE A 11 -27.90 -13.34 1.20
CA PHE A 11 -27.11 -12.19 1.61
C PHE A 11 -27.16 -12.04 3.13
N PHE A 12 -26.13 -11.43 3.69
CA PHE A 12 -26.09 -11.05 5.09
C PHE A 12 -26.46 -9.58 5.23
N ASP A 13 -27.47 -9.29 6.04
CA ASP A 13 -27.93 -7.92 6.32
C ASP A 13 -28.40 -7.82 7.76
N VAL A 14 -27.55 -7.24 8.61
CA VAL A 14 -27.85 -7.08 10.03
C VAL A 14 -27.59 -5.64 10.45
N ARG A 15 -28.55 -5.07 11.18
CA ARG A 15 -28.51 -3.72 11.73
C ARG A 15 -28.54 -3.79 13.25
N ILE A 16 -27.68 -3.00 13.89
CA ILE A 16 -27.69 -2.74 15.33
C ILE A 16 -28.00 -1.27 15.56
N GLU A 17 -29.10 -1.00 16.26
CA GLU A 17 -29.41 0.32 16.80
C GLU A 17 -28.60 0.56 18.08
N LEU A 18 -28.02 1.74 18.20
CA LEU A 18 -27.22 2.13 19.35
C LEU A 18 -28.14 2.77 20.39
N ASN A 19 -27.91 2.46 21.66
CA ASN A 19 -28.72 3.02 22.76
C ASN A 19 -28.48 4.51 22.98
N PHE A 20 -27.34 5.02 22.49
CA PHE A 20 -26.94 6.41 22.57
C PHE A 20 -26.23 6.79 21.27
N ASP A 21 -26.33 8.05 20.89
CA ASP A 21 -25.67 8.58 19.71
C ASP A 21 -24.15 8.59 19.91
N VAL A 22 -23.42 7.98 18.97
CA VAL A 22 -21.97 7.79 19.09
C VAL A 22 -21.22 8.76 18.21
N GLU A 23 -20.40 9.60 18.83
CA GLU A 23 -19.55 10.60 18.15
C GLU A 23 -18.14 10.08 17.80
N SER A 24 -17.72 8.95 18.37
CA SER A 24 -16.37 8.42 18.21
C SER A 24 -16.35 7.03 17.57
N HIS A 25 -15.47 6.86 16.58
CA HIS A 25 -15.20 5.56 15.95
C HIS A 25 -14.83 4.46 16.95
N GLN A 26 -14.19 4.80 18.08
CA GLN A 26 -13.80 3.83 19.10
C GLN A 26 -15.02 3.13 19.74
N ALA A 27 -16.10 3.87 19.96
CA ALA A 27 -17.33 3.31 20.53
C ALA A 27 -18.09 2.43 19.53
N LEU A 28 -17.85 2.60 18.23
CA LEU A 28 -18.39 1.74 17.17
C LEU A 28 -17.66 0.39 17.06
N LEU A 29 -16.49 0.22 17.68
CA LEU A 29 -15.73 -1.03 17.60
C LEU A 29 -16.44 -2.21 18.28
N PHE A 30 -17.18 -1.96 19.36
CA PHE A 30 -17.96 -2.98 20.04
C PHE A 30 -19.12 -3.53 19.18
N PRO A 31 -20.05 -2.69 18.65
CA PRO A 31 -21.09 -3.17 17.76
C PRO A 31 -20.52 -3.75 16.46
N LEU A 32 -19.42 -3.20 15.93
CA LEU A 32 -18.73 -3.76 14.78
C LEU A 32 -18.24 -5.18 15.04
N LYS A 33 -17.59 -5.43 16.18
CA LYS A 33 -17.09 -6.77 16.54
C LYS A 33 -18.22 -7.79 16.59
N ARG A 34 -19.40 -7.40 17.10
CA ARG A 34 -20.59 -8.25 17.12
C ARG A 34 -21.10 -8.53 15.70
N LEU A 35 -21.29 -7.51 14.86
CA LEU A 35 -21.74 -7.69 13.48
C LEU A 35 -20.80 -8.60 12.67
N ILE A 36 -19.49 -8.47 12.88
CA ILE A 36 -18.49 -9.33 12.23
C ILE A 36 -18.54 -10.77 12.73
N ALA A 37 -18.77 -10.99 14.03
CA ALA A 37 -18.95 -12.33 14.57
C ALA A 37 -20.20 -13.01 13.99
N ASP A 38 -21.30 -12.27 13.87
CA ASP A 38 -22.54 -12.76 13.27
C ASP A 38 -22.35 -13.09 11.78
N LEU A 39 -21.63 -12.23 11.04
CA LEU A 39 -21.28 -12.48 9.64
C LEU A 39 -20.43 -13.75 9.50
N ALA A 40 -19.38 -13.90 10.31
CA ALA A 40 -18.50 -15.06 10.26
C ALA A 40 -19.26 -16.37 10.55
N LEU A 41 -20.20 -16.35 11.51
CA LEU A 41 -21.06 -17.49 11.79
C LEU A 41 -21.99 -17.82 10.62
N PHE A 42 -22.59 -16.80 10.01
CA PHE A 42 -23.44 -16.95 8.84
C PHE A 42 -22.69 -17.56 7.64
N LEU A 43 -21.47 -17.06 7.37
CA LEU A 43 -20.58 -17.57 6.34
C LEU A 43 -20.18 -19.03 6.58
N ALA A 44 -19.77 -19.35 7.82
CA ALA A 44 -19.38 -20.71 8.21
C ALA A 44 -20.52 -21.71 8.03
N GLY A 45 -21.76 -21.32 8.35
CA GLY A 45 -22.94 -22.17 8.18
C GLY A 45 -23.28 -22.50 6.72
N ARG A 46 -22.80 -21.69 5.76
CA ARG A 46 -23.04 -21.87 4.31
C ARG A 46 -21.82 -22.39 3.54
N ASP A 47 -20.72 -22.67 4.25
CA ASP A 47 -19.40 -22.92 3.66
C ASP A 47 -18.97 -21.85 2.64
N SER A 48 -19.41 -20.61 2.88
CA SER A 48 -19.13 -19.44 2.04
C SER A 48 -18.12 -18.53 2.73
N GLY A 49 -17.61 -17.56 1.98
CA GLY A 49 -16.79 -16.46 2.47
C GLY A 49 -17.33 -15.13 1.96
N VAL A 50 -16.68 -14.04 2.36
CA VAL A 50 -16.98 -12.71 1.87
C VAL A 50 -15.73 -12.11 1.23
N GLN A 51 -15.90 -11.53 0.04
CA GLN A 51 -14.85 -10.73 -0.60
C GLN A 51 -15.10 -9.23 -0.48
N ARG A 52 -16.37 -8.82 -0.32
CA ARG A 52 -16.77 -7.44 -0.11
C ARG A 52 -17.99 -7.37 0.81
N PHE A 53 -18.00 -6.39 1.69
CA PHE A 53 -19.15 -6.00 2.48
C PHE A 53 -19.09 -4.50 2.77
N SER A 54 -20.21 -3.90 3.13
CA SER A 54 -20.30 -2.50 3.51
C SER A 54 -20.77 -2.34 4.94
N LEU A 55 -20.19 -1.37 5.64
CA LEU A 55 -20.74 -0.84 6.88
C LEU A 55 -21.51 0.43 6.52
N HIS A 56 -22.76 0.50 6.93
CA HIS A 56 -23.59 1.70 6.81
C HIS A 56 -23.70 2.32 8.19
N LEU A 57 -23.18 3.53 8.33
CA LEU A 57 -23.30 4.35 9.53
C LEU A 57 -24.51 5.26 9.35
N GLU A 58 -25.59 4.97 10.06
CA GLU A 58 -26.78 5.81 10.07
C GLU A 58 -26.55 6.95 11.04
N HIS A 59 -26.61 8.19 10.56
CA HIS A 59 -26.39 9.37 11.37
C HIS A 59 -27.69 9.89 11.97
N VAL A 60 -27.61 10.63 13.08
CA VAL A 60 -28.75 11.37 13.65
C VAL A 60 -29.24 12.42 12.65
N GLU A 61 -28.31 13.14 12.02
CA GLU A 61 -28.61 14.10 10.98
C GLU A 61 -27.72 13.87 9.76
N GLY A 62 -28.30 14.01 8.57
CA GLY A 62 -27.60 13.87 7.30
C GLY A 62 -27.72 12.50 6.63
N PRO A 63 -27.05 12.32 5.47
CA PRO A 63 -27.07 11.05 4.74
C PRO A 63 -26.26 9.98 5.48
N GLU A 64 -26.58 8.70 5.25
CA GLU A 64 -25.78 7.59 5.76
C GLU A 64 -24.35 7.61 5.19
N THR A 65 -23.36 7.26 6.01
CA THR A 65 -21.98 7.06 5.55
C THR A 65 -21.76 5.59 5.24
N VAL A 66 -21.39 5.28 4.00
CA VAL A 66 -21.10 3.92 3.55
C VAL A 66 -19.59 3.68 3.53
N VAL A 67 -19.14 2.69 4.29
CA VAL A 67 -17.73 2.29 4.41
C VAL A 67 -17.53 0.95 3.72
N PRO A 68 -17.00 0.92 2.48
CA PRO A 68 -16.76 -0.32 1.76
C PRO A 68 -15.52 -1.05 2.29
N VAL A 69 -15.70 -2.30 2.69
CA VAL A 69 -14.63 -3.23 3.07
C VAL A 69 -14.48 -4.26 1.96
N GLY A 70 -13.26 -4.41 1.45
CA GLY A 70 -12.95 -5.32 0.35
C GLY A 70 -11.67 -6.06 0.62
N LEU A 71 -11.66 -7.35 0.30
CA LEU A 71 -10.60 -8.31 0.57
C LEU A 71 -10.00 -8.87 -0.73
N LEU A 72 -8.80 -9.44 -0.61
CA LEU A 72 -8.08 -10.05 -1.74
C LEU A 72 -8.59 -11.45 -2.09
N SER A 73 -9.14 -12.18 -1.13
CA SER A 73 -9.75 -13.49 -1.32
C SER A 73 -11.00 -13.62 -0.47
N ALA A 74 -11.84 -14.61 -0.77
CA ALA A 74 -12.97 -14.94 0.10
C ALA A 74 -12.43 -15.26 1.50
N GLU A 75 -12.96 -14.58 2.51
CA GLU A 75 -12.54 -14.74 3.89
C GLU A 75 -13.77 -15.02 4.77
N ARG A 76 -13.57 -15.76 5.85
CA ARG A 76 -14.62 -16.01 6.85
C ARG A 76 -14.12 -15.92 8.29
N ASP A 77 -12.81 -15.75 8.50
CA ASP A 77 -12.25 -15.57 9.84
C ASP A 77 -12.68 -14.23 10.46
N ALA A 78 -13.36 -14.30 11.60
CA ALA A 78 -13.90 -13.13 12.28
C ALA A 78 -12.81 -12.13 12.69
N SER A 79 -11.63 -12.60 13.11
CA SER A 79 -10.54 -11.72 13.54
C SER A 79 -9.96 -10.94 12.37
N MET A 80 -9.70 -11.59 11.23
CA MET A 80 -9.22 -10.92 10.02
C MET A 80 -10.25 -9.93 9.46
N LEU A 81 -11.53 -10.33 9.39
CA LEU A 81 -12.62 -9.44 8.95
C LEU A 81 -12.75 -8.21 9.86
N PHE A 82 -12.60 -8.38 11.17
CA PHE A 82 -12.67 -7.29 12.13
C PHE A 82 -11.50 -6.30 11.98
N GLU A 83 -10.26 -6.78 11.86
CA GLU A 83 -9.10 -5.89 11.70
C GLU A 83 -9.20 -5.05 10.41
N LEU A 84 -9.67 -5.65 9.31
CA LEU A 84 -9.88 -4.92 8.06
C LEU A 84 -11.00 -3.88 8.17
N ALA A 85 -12.13 -4.25 8.79
CA ALA A 85 -13.24 -3.34 9.01
C ALA A 85 -12.85 -2.18 9.94
N ARG A 86 -12.12 -2.47 11.03
CA ARG A 86 -11.57 -1.49 11.97
C ARG A 86 -10.68 -0.49 11.25
N GLY A 87 -9.70 -0.96 10.48
CA GLY A 87 -8.78 -0.08 9.76
C GLY A 87 -9.48 0.81 8.73
N ARG A 88 -10.59 0.35 8.13
CA ARG A 88 -11.42 1.18 7.24
C ARG A 88 -12.26 2.20 8.00
N LEU A 89 -12.83 1.80 9.13
CA LEU A 89 -13.64 2.69 9.96
C LEU A 89 -12.81 3.83 10.56
N GLU A 90 -11.56 3.59 10.94
CA GLU A 90 -10.64 4.61 11.47
C GLU A 90 -10.27 5.71 10.45
N GLN A 91 -10.41 5.44 9.16
CA GLN A 91 -10.14 6.41 8.09
C GLN A 91 -11.34 7.32 7.79
N VAL A 92 -12.52 7.01 8.34
CA VAL A 92 -13.75 7.75 8.10
C VAL A 92 -13.78 8.96 9.02
N LEU A 93 -14.39 10.05 8.55
CA LEU A 93 -14.74 11.18 9.40
C LEU A 93 -16.24 11.09 9.70
N VAL A 94 -16.59 10.77 10.94
CA VAL A 94 -17.98 10.81 11.42
C VAL A 94 -18.38 12.28 11.57
N ALA A 95 -19.11 12.79 10.57
CA ALA A 95 -19.54 14.19 10.52
C ALA A 95 -20.72 14.50 11.45
N SER A 96 -21.46 13.47 11.88
CA SER A 96 -22.66 13.56 12.70
C SER A 96 -22.73 12.31 13.59
N PRO A 97 -23.27 12.38 14.82
CA PRO A 97 -23.37 11.23 15.70
C PRO A 97 -24.08 10.04 15.01
N VAL A 98 -23.59 8.83 15.25
CA VAL A 98 -24.14 7.60 14.66
C VAL A 98 -25.21 7.03 15.58
N ARG A 99 -26.41 6.78 15.03
CA ARG A 99 -27.55 6.16 15.74
C ARG A 99 -27.61 4.63 15.55
N ALA A 100 -27.09 4.13 14.42
CA ALA A 100 -27.12 2.72 14.10
C ALA A 100 -26.00 2.33 13.15
N VAL A 101 -25.61 1.06 13.21
CA VAL A 101 -24.62 0.46 12.31
C VAL A 101 -25.25 -0.76 11.65
N ARG A 102 -25.18 -0.81 10.31
CA ARG A 102 -25.63 -1.95 9.52
C ARG A 102 -24.47 -2.55 8.76
N LEU A 103 -24.38 -3.87 8.73
CA LEU A 103 -23.43 -4.62 7.92
C LEU A 103 -24.18 -5.34 6.81
N LEU A 104 -23.78 -5.08 5.57
CA LEU A 104 -24.38 -5.67 4.38
C LEU A 104 -23.32 -6.42 3.55
N ALA A 105 -23.53 -7.70 3.31
CA ALA A 105 -22.72 -8.54 2.43
C ALA A 105 -23.63 -9.27 1.45
N GLN A 106 -23.61 -8.84 0.18
CA GLN A 106 -24.49 -9.38 -0.87
C GLN A 106 -23.84 -10.49 -1.69
N ASP A 107 -22.51 -10.51 -1.76
CA ASP A 107 -21.74 -11.40 -2.61
C ASP A 107 -20.94 -12.35 -1.72
N LEU A 108 -21.43 -13.58 -1.61
CA LEU A 108 -20.95 -14.61 -0.70
C LEU A 108 -20.42 -15.81 -1.49
N PRO A 109 -19.23 -15.68 -2.11
CA PRO A 109 -18.64 -16.77 -2.89
C PRO A 109 -18.27 -17.96 -2.00
N ASP A 110 -18.13 -19.13 -2.61
CA ASP A 110 -17.63 -20.32 -1.94
C ASP A 110 -16.30 -20.05 -1.23
N PHE A 111 -16.20 -20.51 0.01
CA PHE A 111 -14.94 -20.40 0.74
C PHE A 111 -14.11 -21.64 0.50
N VAL A 112 -13.13 -21.51 -0.39
CA VAL A 112 -12.09 -22.53 -0.56
C VAL A 112 -10.93 -22.15 0.37
N PRO A 113 -10.77 -22.78 1.55
CA PRO A 113 -9.61 -22.53 2.39
C PRO A 113 -8.36 -22.83 1.59
N ALA A 114 -7.40 -21.89 1.58
CA ALA A 114 -6.12 -22.12 0.93
C ALA A 114 -5.52 -23.44 1.44
N HIS A 115 -5.13 -24.33 0.52
CA HIS A 115 -4.47 -25.59 0.84
C HIS A 115 -3.27 -25.32 1.76
N ARG A 116 -3.36 -25.77 3.01
CA ARG A 116 -2.25 -25.73 3.95
C ARG A 116 -1.50 -27.03 3.85
N GLN A 117 -0.20 -26.98 3.59
CA GLN A 117 0.67 -28.12 3.90
C GLN A 117 0.73 -28.25 5.43
N LEU A 118 0.71 -29.47 5.94
CA LEU A 118 0.61 -29.76 7.38
C LEU A 118 1.76 -29.17 8.22
N PHE A 119 2.84 -28.70 7.56
CA PHE A 119 4.10 -28.29 8.17
C PHE A 119 4.62 -26.91 7.73
N ASP A 120 3.81 -26.06 7.08
CA ASP A 120 4.27 -24.71 6.70
C ASP A 120 3.98 -23.65 7.76
N GLU A 121 4.99 -22.82 8.06
CA GLU A 121 4.85 -21.59 8.85
C GLU A 121 4.05 -20.55 8.06
N ARG A 122 2.79 -20.34 8.48
CA ARG A 122 1.90 -19.20 8.19
C ARG A 122 2.23 -18.41 6.90
N VAL A 123 1.78 -18.91 5.74
CA VAL A 123 1.74 -18.09 4.53
C VAL A 123 0.38 -17.39 4.46
N GLN A 124 0.38 -16.08 4.72
CA GLN A 124 -0.74 -15.19 4.43
C GLN A 124 -1.09 -15.25 2.92
N GLN A 125 -2.39 -15.33 2.63
CA GLN A 125 -3.06 -15.08 1.34
C GLN A 125 -2.14 -14.77 0.15
N THR A 126 -1.72 -15.79 -0.60
CA THR A 126 -0.92 -15.62 -1.82
C THR A 126 -1.84 -15.30 -3.00
N LEU A 127 -2.21 -14.03 -3.16
CA LEU A 127 -2.84 -13.55 -4.40
C LEU A 127 -1.73 -13.35 -5.46
N PRO A 128 -1.89 -13.87 -6.70
CA PRO A 128 -0.96 -13.59 -7.78
C PRO A 128 -0.80 -12.09 -8.01
N TRP A 129 0.44 -11.61 -8.19
CA TRP A 129 0.77 -10.19 -8.34
C TRP A 129 -0.11 -9.46 -9.38
N GLU A 130 -0.37 -10.09 -10.53
CA GLU A 130 -1.18 -9.51 -11.59
C GLU A 130 -2.62 -9.20 -11.13
N GLN A 131 -3.23 -10.11 -10.36
CA GLN A 131 -4.59 -9.90 -9.83
C GLN A 131 -4.62 -8.83 -8.74
N LEU A 132 -3.59 -8.77 -7.89
CA LEU A 132 -3.43 -7.70 -6.91
C LEU A 132 -3.32 -6.34 -7.61
N ARG A 133 -2.50 -6.24 -8.66
CA ARG A 133 -2.29 -5.00 -9.42
C ARG A 133 -3.58 -4.47 -10.02
N GLU A 134 -4.34 -5.31 -10.72
CA GLU A 134 -5.58 -4.88 -11.37
C GLU A 134 -6.66 -4.46 -10.37
N ARG A 135 -6.72 -5.11 -9.19
CA ARG A 135 -7.62 -4.67 -8.11
C ARG A 135 -7.21 -3.34 -7.49
N LEU A 136 -5.90 -3.11 -7.29
CA LEU A 136 -5.40 -1.82 -6.81
C LEU A 136 -5.73 -0.70 -7.79
N ARG A 137 -5.58 -0.93 -9.10
CA ARG A 137 -5.97 0.01 -10.17
C ARG A 137 -7.47 0.30 -10.17
N ALA A 138 -8.30 -0.74 -10.07
CA ALA A 138 -9.76 -0.57 -10.02
C ALA A 138 -10.23 0.25 -8.80
N ARG A 139 -9.52 0.16 -7.66
CA ARG A 139 -9.90 0.84 -6.41
C ARG A 139 -9.30 2.23 -6.26
N LEU A 140 -8.07 2.43 -6.69
CA LEU A 140 -7.32 3.68 -6.51
C LEU A 140 -7.34 4.54 -7.78
N GLY A 141 -7.83 4.03 -8.91
CA GLY A 141 -7.70 4.64 -10.23
C GLY A 141 -6.50 4.09 -10.99
N ASP A 142 -6.60 4.06 -12.33
CA ASP A 142 -5.58 3.49 -13.22
C ASP A 142 -4.20 4.15 -13.08
N GLU A 143 -4.17 5.45 -12.81
CA GLU A 143 -2.93 6.25 -12.70
C GLU A 143 -2.24 6.14 -11.32
N SER A 144 -2.91 5.52 -10.34
CA SER A 144 -2.44 5.45 -8.95
C SER A 144 -1.47 4.29 -8.70
N VAL A 145 -1.39 3.33 -9.62
CA VAL A 145 -0.52 2.15 -9.51
C VAL A 145 0.48 2.16 -10.66
N ASN A 146 1.68 2.65 -10.38
CA ASN A 146 2.74 2.79 -11.38
C ASN A 146 3.80 1.70 -11.21
N GLY A 147 4.24 1.14 -12.34
CA GLY A 147 5.48 0.37 -12.40
C GLY A 147 6.70 1.28 -12.44
N LEU A 148 7.87 0.70 -12.22
CA LEU A 148 9.15 1.37 -12.38
C LEU A 148 9.84 0.90 -13.66
N ARG A 149 10.34 1.83 -14.45
CA ARG A 149 11.14 1.54 -15.64
C ARG A 149 12.49 2.23 -15.55
N ALA A 150 13.56 1.51 -15.85
CA ALA A 150 14.87 2.11 -16.05
C ALA A 150 14.89 2.93 -17.35
N GLN A 151 15.43 4.14 -17.26
CA GLN A 151 15.63 5.05 -18.38
C GLN A 151 17.13 5.18 -18.64
N ALA A 152 17.51 5.20 -19.91
CA ALA A 152 18.90 5.34 -20.33
C ALA A 152 19.37 6.81 -20.22
N ASP A 153 19.32 7.36 -19.00
CA ASP A 153 19.87 8.68 -18.66
C ASP A 153 21.03 8.48 -17.66
N HIS A 154 22.09 9.27 -17.83
CA HIS A 154 23.24 9.22 -16.93
C HIS A 154 22.99 9.97 -15.62
N ARG A 155 22.04 10.91 -15.59
CA ARG A 155 21.64 11.64 -14.38
C ARG A 155 20.86 10.69 -13.47
N PRO A 156 21.31 10.46 -12.23
CA PRO A 156 20.68 9.48 -11.34
C PRO A 156 19.21 9.79 -11.05
N GLU A 157 18.83 11.07 -11.03
CA GLU A 157 17.45 11.54 -10.83
C GLU A 157 16.53 11.21 -12.02
N CYS A 158 17.11 11.05 -13.22
CA CYS A 158 16.40 10.78 -14.47
C CYS A 158 16.63 9.35 -14.99
N ALA A 159 17.37 8.52 -14.25
CA ALA A 159 17.69 7.14 -14.65
C ALA A 159 16.51 6.17 -14.51
N TRP A 160 15.35 6.65 -14.07
CA TRP A 160 14.13 5.90 -13.94
C TRP A 160 12.90 6.80 -14.18
N GLN A 161 11.79 6.19 -14.56
CA GLN A 161 10.51 6.87 -14.70
C GLN A 161 9.37 5.98 -14.21
N PRO A 162 8.30 6.57 -13.63
CA PRO A 162 7.05 5.84 -13.42
C PRO A 162 6.50 5.44 -14.80
N HIS A 163 6.10 4.18 -14.94
CA HIS A 163 5.59 3.66 -16.18
C HIS A 163 4.54 2.59 -15.94
N SER A 164 3.40 2.69 -16.62
CA SER A 164 2.23 1.85 -16.36
C SER A 164 2.42 0.41 -16.84
N THR A 165 3.21 0.14 -17.89
CA THR A 165 3.23 -1.19 -18.51
C THR A 165 4.47 -1.44 -19.39
N SER A 166 5.46 -2.19 -18.89
CA SER A 166 6.28 -3.09 -19.71
C SER A 166 7.24 -3.92 -18.84
N LYS A 167 7.74 -5.03 -19.40
CA LYS A 167 8.81 -5.83 -18.80
C LYS A 167 9.98 -4.91 -18.40
N PRO A 168 10.58 -5.11 -17.20
CA PRO A 168 11.73 -4.33 -16.78
C PRO A 168 12.85 -4.52 -17.81
N VAL A 169 13.25 -3.41 -18.44
CA VAL A 169 14.47 -3.39 -19.25
C VAL A 169 15.61 -3.15 -18.28
N LEU A 170 16.40 -4.19 -18.03
CA LEU A 170 17.60 -4.05 -17.22
C LEU A 170 18.66 -3.27 -18.03
N PRO A 171 19.33 -2.28 -17.44
CA PRO A 171 20.44 -1.61 -18.12
C PRO A 171 21.55 -2.61 -18.42
N ALA A 172 22.16 -2.50 -19.60
CA ALA A 172 23.15 -3.44 -20.11
C ALA A 172 24.49 -3.44 -19.33
N LYS A 173 24.70 -2.49 -18.42
CA LYS A 173 25.95 -2.36 -17.66
C LYS A 173 25.68 -1.97 -16.21
N ALA A 174 26.17 -2.79 -15.28
CA ALA A 174 26.13 -2.47 -13.86
C ALA A 174 27.24 -1.45 -13.53
N CYS A 175 26.88 -0.17 -13.46
CA CYS A 175 27.69 0.80 -12.73
C CYS A 175 27.29 0.75 -11.25
N MET A 176 28.25 0.90 -10.33
CA MET A 176 27.90 1.06 -8.92
C MET A 176 27.09 2.35 -8.76
N ARG A 177 25.85 2.21 -8.30
CA ARG A 177 24.93 3.30 -7.99
C ARG A 177 24.39 3.08 -6.58
N PRO A 178 24.13 4.13 -5.79
CA PRO A 178 23.53 4.00 -4.48
C PRO A 178 22.11 3.45 -4.59
N GLY A 179 21.68 2.65 -3.61
CA GLY A 179 20.31 2.15 -3.52
C GLY A 179 19.32 3.20 -3.00
N TRP A 180 19.84 4.27 -2.38
CA TRP A 180 19.06 5.38 -1.87
C TRP A 180 19.66 6.71 -2.31
N LEU A 181 18.86 7.54 -2.98
CA LEU A 181 19.23 8.89 -3.39
C LEU A 181 18.50 9.92 -2.51
N LEU A 182 19.23 10.91 -2.01
CA LEU A 182 18.64 12.04 -1.31
C LEU A 182 17.92 12.94 -2.33
N ARG A 183 16.75 13.45 -1.96
CA ARG A 183 16.01 14.43 -2.79
C ARG A 183 16.80 15.72 -2.96
N GLU A 184 17.48 16.14 -1.90
CA GLU A 184 18.32 17.31 -1.86
C GLU A 184 19.72 16.90 -1.38
N PRO A 185 20.77 17.17 -2.16
CA PRO A 185 22.14 16.87 -1.75
C PRO A 185 22.54 17.65 -0.50
N GLN A 186 23.26 17.01 0.42
CA GLN A 186 23.63 17.60 1.71
C GLN A 186 25.15 17.81 1.82
N PRO A 187 25.64 18.89 2.45
CA PRO A 187 27.06 19.09 2.68
C PRO A 187 27.68 17.91 3.45
N LEU A 188 28.80 17.40 2.94
CA LEU A 188 29.54 16.28 3.51
C LEU A 188 30.96 16.73 3.87
N PRO A 189 31.30 16.81 5.17
CA PRO A 189 32.61 17.26 5.61
C PRO A 189 33.72 16.31 5.14
N LEU A 190 34.66 16.83 4.37
CA LEU A 190 35.82 16.09 3.86
C LEU A 190 36.69 15.52 4.99
N HIS A 191 36.80 16.23 6.11
CA HIS A 191 37.60 15.84 7.28
C HIS A 191 37.11 14.54 7.94
N ALA A 192 35.85 14.18 7.73
CA ALA A 192 35.20 13.00 8.31
C ALA A 192 34.94 11.89 7.26
N THR A 193 35.47 12.04 6.05
CA THR A 193 35.19 11.12 4.94
C THR A 193 36.44 10.78 4.14
N ARG A 194 36.60 9.50 3.81
CA ARG A 194 37.68 8.99 2.96
C ARG A 194 37.15 8.76 1.56
N ILE A 195 37.80 9.32 0.54
CA ILE A 195 37.49 8.97 -0.85
C ILE A 195 38.01 7.56 -1.14
N VAL A 196 37.11 6.69 -1.58
CA VAL A 196 37.38 5.28 -1.93
C VAL A 196 37.59 5.13 -3.43
N ALA A 197 36.80 5.83 -4.26
CA ALA A 197 36.91 5.80 -5.71
C ALA A 197 36.37 7.08 -6.36
N GLY A 198 36.79 7.37 -7.60
CA GLY A 198 36.37 8.52 -8.40
C GLY A 198 37.53 9.38 -8.92
N PRO A 199 37.25 10.47 -9.64
CA PRO A 199 35.91 10.94 -9.98
C PRO A 199 35.24 10.16 -11.13
N GLU A 200 33.95 9.87 -10.99
CA GLU A 200 33.06 9.61 -12.12
C GLU A 200 32.41 10.93 -12.53
N ARG A 201 32.70 11.39 -13.75
CA ARG A 201 32.14 12.62 -14.28
C ARG A 201 30.82 12.36 -14.97
N ILE A 202 29.78 13.07 -14.54
CA ILE A 202 28.47 13.11 -15.19
C ILE A 202 28.27 14.53 -15.74
N GLU A 203 28.32 14.64 -17.06
CA GLU A 203 28.00 15.84 -17.83
C GLU A 203 26.87 15.51 -18.81
N SER A 204 25.64 15.95 -18.51
CA SER A 204 24.44 15.56 -19.25
C SER A 204 23.34 16.61 -19.12
N GLY A 205 22.30 16.56 -19.97
CA GLY A 205 21.12 17.43 -19.86
C GLY A 205 21.25 18.81 -20.50
N TRP A 206 22.34 19.09 -21.21
CA TRP A 206 22.50 20.36 -21.93
C TRP A 206 21.49 20.55 -23.08
N TRP A 207 20.86 19.48 -23.56
CA TRP A 207 19.86 19.50 -24.64
C TRP A 207 18.40 19.66 -24.14
N ASP A 208 18.12 19.44 -22.86
CA ASP A 208 16.77 19.48 -22.29
C ASP A 208 16.59 20.53 -21.19
N GLY A 209 17.58 21.38 -20.99
CA GLY A 209 17.56 22.46 -19.99
C GLY A 209 17.93 22.00 -18.57
N GLY A 210 18.23 20.72 -18.37
CA GLY A 210 18.70 20.16 -17.10
C GLY A 210 20.21 19.88 -17.09
N ASP A 211 21.03 20.83 -17.57
CA ASP A 211 22.49 20.69 -17.63
C ASP A 211 23.05 20.45 -16.21
N VAL A 212 23.72 19.32 -16.03
CA VAL A 212 24.45 18.99 -14.81
C VAL A 212 25.88 18.59 -15.16
N ARG A 213 26.82 19.09 -14.37
CA ARG A 213 28.26 18.79 -14.49
C ARG A 213 28.82 18.47 -13.11
N ARG A 214 28.89 17.19 -12.78
CA ARG A 214 29.19 16.71 -11.44
C ARG A 214 30.29 15.66 -11.48
N ASP A 215 31.31 15.84 -10.65
CA ASP A 215 32.33 14.83 -10.37
C ASP A 215 31.92 14.06 -9.11
N TYR A 216 31.46 12.82 -9.30
CA TYR A 216 31.02 11.91 -8.24
C TYR A 216 32.17 11.08 -7.69
N TYR A 217 32.14 10.86 -6.39
CA TYR A 217 33.09 10.08 -5.63
C TYR A 217 32.34 9.06 -4.77
N LEU A 218 32.88 7.85 -4.71
CA LEU A 218 32.54 6.91 -3.65
C LEU A 218 33.34 7.31 -2.42
N VAL A 219 32.65 7.57 -1.31
CA VAL A 219 33.27 7.96 -0.04
C VAL A 219 32.87 7.00 1.06
N GLU A 220 33.72 6.87 2.06
CA GLU A 220 33.49 6.11 3.28
C GLU A 220 33.54 7.06 4.47
N THR A 221 32.50 7.08 5.29
CA THR A 221 32.45 7.91 6.50
C THR A 221 33.35 7.34 7.60
N SER A 222 33.64 8.13 8.63
CA SER A 222 34.32 7.66 9.84
C SER A 222 33.61 6.51 10.55
N SER A 223 32.29 6.36 10.36
CA SER A 223 31.47 5.24 10.85
C SER A 223 31.50 4.01 9.93
N GLY A 224 32.24 4.03 8.83
CA GLY A 224 32.35 2.92 7.86
C GLY A 224 31.21 2.84 6.85
N GLN A 225 30.32 3.84 6.79
CA GLN A 225 29.21 3.86 5.84
C GLN A 225 29.70 4.34 4.46
N ARG A 226 29.20 3.71 3.39
CA ARG A 226 29.56 4.09 2.02
C ARG A 226 28.52 5.03 1.42
N ALA A 227 28.98 6.16 0.93
CA ALA A 227 28.18 7.21 0.35
C ALA A 227 28.63 7.56 -1.06
N TRP A 228 27.70 8.10 -1.83
CA TRP A 228 27.95 8.71 -3.13
C TRP A 228 27.83 10.22 -2.98
N ALA A 229 28.92 10.93 -3.21
CA ALA A 229 28.98 12.37 -3.02
C ALA A 229 29.62 13.03 -4.25
N TYR A 230 29.20 14.22 -4.61
CA TYR A 230 29.74 14.92 -5.78
C TYR A 230 30.21 16.33 -5.44
N ARG A 231 30.98 16.91 -6.35
CA ARG A 231 31.19 18.36 -6.45
C ARG A 231 30.89 18.83 -7.86
N SER A 232 30.50 20.08 -8.03
CA SER A 232 30.35 20.67 -9.36
C SER A 232 31.72 20.72 -10.05
N VAL A 233 31.74 20.47 -11.35
CA VAL A 233 32.99 20.53 -12.13
C VAL A 233 33.56 21.95 -12.07
N GLY A 234 34.83 22.07 -11.68
CA GLY A 234 35.53 23.36 -11.56
C GLY A 234 35.45 24.01 -10.17
N GLU A 235 34.67 23.46 -9.24
CA GLU A 235 34.62 23.92 -7.86
C GLU A 235 35.59 23.13 -6.97
N GLN A 236 36.30 23.83 -6.07
CA GLN A 236 37.16 23.21 -5.06
C GLN A 236 36.50 23.13 -3.67
N GLY A 237 35.17 23.13 -3.62
CA GLY A 237 34.38 23.13 -2.39
C GLY A 237 34.22 21.76 -1.71
N GLU A 238 33.36 21.75 -0.69
CA GLU A 238 32.95 20.54 0.02
C GLU A 238 32.23 19.56 -0.91
N LEU A 239 32.27 18.27 -0.56
CA LEU A 239 31.46 17.28 -1.27
C LEU A 239 30.00 17.40 -0.82
N LEU A 240 29.08 17.19 -1.74
CA LEU A 240 27.65 17.09 -1.48
C LEU A 240 27.26 15.61 -1.51
N LEU A 241 26.86 15.08 -0.36
CA LEU A 241 26.26 13.76 -0.23
C LEU A 241 24.98 13.72 -1.06
N HIS A 242 24.89 12.75 -1.97
CA HIS A 242 23.73 12.58 -2.83
C HIS A 242 23.07 11.21 -2.64
N GLY A 243 23.78 10.19 -2.19
CA GLY A 243 23.16 8.89 -1.92
C GLY A 243 23.96 7.96 -1.02
N TRP A 244 23.31 6.89 -0.58
CA TRP A 244 23.87 5.86 0.29
C TRP A 244 23.89 4.49 -0.38
N PHE A 245 25.00 3.77 -0.19
CA PHE A 245 25.11 2.36 -0.54
C PHE A 245 24.64 1.50 0.64
N ALA A 246 24.01 0.35 0.34
CA ALA A 246 23.57 -0.63 1.33
C ALA A 246 24.72 -1.52 1.83
#